data_AF-A0A0P1F6P7-F1
#
_entry.id   AF-A0A0P1F6P7-F1
#
_cell.length_a   1.000
_cell.length_b   1.000
_cell.length_c   1.000
_cell.angle_alpha   90.00
_cell.angle_beta   90.00
_cell.angle_gamma   90.00
#
_symmetry.space_group_name_H-M   'P 1'
#
loop_
_entity.id
_entity.type
_entity.pdbx_description
1 polymer ?
#
loop_
_entity_poly.entity_id
_entity_poly.type
_entity_poly.pdbx_seq_one_letter_code
_entity_poly.pdbx_strand_id
1 'polypeptide(L)'
;MNFTSPEHENLFHERGASYRLGEPNVRACGARLRAGEACPNPPIKESKQGRCLSHCGPHAARAFRQRQKRRFETGSVSAEEWNRAEARRAANRLGDQWKKNPWLSGSTIDLGEHECAFRDALGGLDVETLPPAVADWLRWRYRRRQIDRKNCVAWQKALTQDLPRRVADAGPRPVNGCGRNAKPNMRPRTWRVDTLERGSASKRTLPDNPKAPRVQRGKGCGRRGRPRTQPASENEQAELSRVYRENAAVLEPIMAGVAEEKKQLAVLRTLRDYLARPTDAEACKRWLTLVAAART
;
A
#
# COMPACT_ATOMS: atom_id res chain seq x y z
N MET A 1 -9.39 -34.61 16.45
CA MET A 1 -9.12 -35.56 15.35
C MET A 1 -8.81 -36.87 16.03
N ASN A 2 -9.53 -37.94 15.72
CA ASN A 2 -9.28 -39.24 16.33
C ASN A 2 -8.57 -40.11 15.30
N PHE A 3 -7.37 -40.60 15.64
CA PHE A 3 -6.64 -41.55 14.81
C PHE A 3 -7.10 -42.97 15.17
N THR A 4 -7.26 -43.81 14.14
CA THR A 4 -7.73 -45.19 14.29
C THR A 4 -6.62 -46.16 14.70
N SER A 5 -5.35 -45.81 14.51
CA SER A 5 -4.18 -46.56 14.94
C SER A 5 -2.95 -45.66 15.01
N PRO A 6 -1.91 -46.03 15.78
CA PRO A 6 -0.63 -45.31 15.78
C PRO A 6 0.08 -45.34 14.42
N GLU A 7 -0.10 -46.39 13.62
CA GLU A 7 0.38 -46.43 12.23
C GLU A 7 -0.31 -45.39 11.34
N HIS A 8 -1.63 -45.19 11.52
CA HIS A 8 -2.37 -44.16 10.80
C HIS A 8 -1.94 -42.75 11.24
N GLU A 9 -1.65 -42.53 12.52
CA GLU A 9 -1.09 -41.29 13.02
C GLU A 9 0.30 -41.00 12.43
N ASN A 10 1.19 -42.00 12.40
CA ASN A 10 2.52 -41.87 11.79
C ASN A 10 2.44 -41.56 10.29
N LEU A 11 1.62 -42.30 9.54
CA LEU A 11 1.40 -42.04 8.11
C LEU A 11 0.79 -40.65 7.86
N PHE A 12 -0.10 -40.18 8.74
CA PHE A 12 -0.65 -38.84 8.67
C PHE A 12 0.42 -37.77 8.89
N HIS A 13 1.30 -37.95 9.87
CA HIS A 13 2.41 -37.02 10.13
C HIS A 13 3.48 -37.05 9.04
N GLU A 14 3.85 -38.22 8.53
CA GLU A 14 4.80 -38.40 7.42
C GLU A 14 4.28 -37.75 6.14
N ARG A 15 3.03 -38.05 5.74
CA ARG A 15 2.43 -37.41 4.57
C ARG A 15 2.22 -35.92 4.79
N GLY A 16 1.79 -35.53 5.99
CA GLY A 16 1.60 -34.14 6.39
C GLY A 16 2.89 -33.31 6.34
N ALA A 17 4.05 -33.93 6.52
CA ALA A 17 5.34 -33.27 6.38
C ALA A 17 5.51 -32.67 4.98
N SER A 18 5.12 -33.39 3.92
CA SER A 18 5.22 -32.90 2.53
C SER A 18 4.29 -31.72 2.19
N TYR A 19 3.32 -31.42 3.06
CA TYR A 19 2.40 -30.28 2.93
C TYR A 19 2.74 -29.13 3.89
N ARG A 20 3.94 -29.11 4.48
CA ARG A 20 4.42 -27.99 5.29
C ARG A 20 4.91 -26.83 4.41
N LEU A 21 4.88 -25.63 4.98
CA LEU A 21 5.24 -24.42 4.27
C LEU A 21 6.69 -24.51 3.73
N GLY A 22 6.88 -24.40 2.41
CA GLY A 22 8.19 -24.52 1.76
C GLY A 22 8.43 -25.87 1.10
N GLU A 23 7.58 -26.86 1.35
CA GLU A 23 7.66 -28.20 0.76
C GLU A 23 7.02 -28.23 -0.64
N PRO A 24 7.46 -29.15 -1.52
CA PRO A 24 7.11 -29.14 -2.95
C PRO A 24 5.61 -29.28 -3.22
N ASN A 25 4.84 -29.93 -2.33
CA ASN A 25 3.41 -30.16 -2.55
C ASN A 25 2.52 -29.01 -2.07
N VAL A 26 3.07 -28.00 -1.39
CA VAL A 26 2.29 -26.84 -0.97
C VAL A 26 2.15 -25.85 -2.11
N ARG A 27 0.89 -25.60 -2.50
CA ARG A 27 0.60 -24.50 -3.41
C ARG A 27 1.07 -23.20 -2.77
N ALA A 28 1.99 -22.51 -3.44
CA ALA A 28 2.48 -21.20 -3.03
C ALA A 28 1.84 -20.08 -3.87
N CYS A 29 1.82 -18.87 -3.32
CA CYS A 29 1.33 -17.69 -4.01
C CYS A 29 2.11 -17.42 -5.30
N GLY A 30 3.42 -17.64 -5.30
CA GLY A 30 4.28 -17.46 -6.49
C GLY A 30 4.37 -16.02 -7.02
N ALA A 31 3.96 -15.01 -6.24
CA ALA A 31 4.08 -13.60 -6.65
C ALA A 31 5.52 -13.14 -6.45
N ARG A 32 6.11 -12.43 -7.41
CA ARG A 32 7.50 -11.94 -7.28
C ARG A 32 7.60 -10.86 -6.21
N LEU A 33 8.45 -11.09 -5.21
CA LEU A 33 8.81 -10.13 -4.17
C LEU A 33 9.81 -9.12 -4.72
N ARG A 34 10.04 -8.01 -3.99
CA ARG A 34 11.03 -6.99 -4.38
C ARG A 34 12.46 -7.53 -4.48
N ALA A 35 12.76 -8.59 -3.72
CA ALA A 35 14.03 -9.31 -3.76
C ALA A 35 14.15 -10.27 -4.97
N GLY A 36 13.13 -10.37 -5.83
CA GLY A 36 13.12 -11.28 -6.99
C GLY A 36 12.57 -12.68 -6.69
N GLU A 37 12.57 -13.09 -5.43
CA GLU A 37 12.05 -14.39 -4.97
C GLU A 37 10.53 -14.53 -5.12
N ALA A 38 10.06 -15.76 -5.26
CA ALA A 38 8.64 -16.08 -5.28
C ALA A 38 8.05 -16.09 -3.86
N CYS A 39 6.86 -15.51 -3.69
CA CYS A 39 6.19 -15.48 -2.40
C CYS A 39 5.79 -16.91 -1.95
N PRO A 40 6.30 -17.39 -0.79
CA PRO A 40 6.04 -18.75 -0.29
C PRO A 40 4.68 -18.88 0.41
N ASN A 41 3.97 -17.77 0.62
CA ASN A 41 2.73 -17.77 1.37
C ASN A 41 1.64 -18.59 0.68
N PRO A 42 0.77 -19.29 1.43
CA PRO A 42 -0.28 -20.10 0.86
C PRO A 42 -1.33 -19.20 0.18
N PRO A 43 -1.85 -19.62 -0.98
CA PRO A 43 -2.90 -18.89 -1.67
C PRO A 43 -4.23 -19.01 -0.93
N ILE A 44 -5.08 -17.99 -1.09
CA ILE A 44 -6.45 -18.04 -0.59
C ILE A 44 -7.40 -18.56 -1.68
N LYS A 45 -8.42 -19.32 -1.28
CA LYS A 45 -9.42 -19.88 -2.20
C LYS A 45 -10.16 -18.80 -3.01
N GLU A 46 -10.34 -17.59 -2.46
CA GLU A 46 -10.98 -16.46 -3.14
C GLU A 46 -10.13 -15.81 -4.21
N SER A 47 -8.83 -16.09 -4.26
CA SER A 47 -7.97 -15.54 -5.29
C SER A 47 -8.11 -16.36 -6.56
N LYS A 48 -8.68 -15.75 -7.61
CA LYS A 48 -8.77 -16.37 -8.94
C LYS A 48 -7.39 -16.73 -9.50
N GLN A 49 -6.37 -15.93 -9.18
CA GLN A 49 -5.00 -16.11 -9.63
C GLN A 49 -4.15 -16.98 -8.69
N GLY A 50 -4.75 -17.64 -7.70
CA GLY A 50 -4.01 -18.48 -6.74
C GLY A 50 -2.97 -17.69 -5.95
N ARG A 51 -3.32 -16.48 -5.48
CA ARG A 51 -2.41 -15.61 -4.71
C ARG A 51 -2.79 -15.58 -3.24
N CYS A 52 -1.82 -15.28 -2.38
CA CYS A 52 -2.04 -15.09 -0.94
C CYS A 52 -2.75 -13.77 -0.64
N LEU A 53 -3.15 -13.58 0.62
CA LEU A 53 -3.93 -12.41 1.07
C LEU A 53 -3.24 -11.06 0.79
N SER A 54 -1.90 -11.02 0.76
CA SER A 54 -1.13 -9.81 0.44
C SER A 54 -1.10 -9.48 -1.06
N HIS A 55 -1.31 -10.47 -1.94
CA HIS A 55 -1.15 -10.33 -3.39
C HIS A 55 -2.45 -10.57 -4.19
N CYS A 56 -3.52 -11.05 -3.55
CA CYS A 56 -4.79 -11.37 -4.20
C CYS A 56 -5.63 -10.14 -4.62
N GLY A 57 -5.18 -8.93 -4.27
CA GLY A 57 -5.91 -7.70 -4.49
C GLY A 57 -7.11 -7.49 -3.53
N PRO A 58 -7.72 -6.30 -3.57
CA PRO A 58 -8.72 -5.88 -2.58
C PRO A 58 -10.03 -6.67 -2.65
N HIS A 59 -10.47 -7.08 -3.84
CA HIS A 59 -11.73 -7.81 -4.01
C HIS A 59 -11.66 -9.20 -3.36
N ALA A 60 -10.63 -9.98 -3.66
CA ALA A 60 -10.44 -11.31 -3.06
C ALA A 60 -10.19 -11.21 -1.55
N ALA A 61 -9.44 -10.19 -1.09
CA ALA A 61 -9.25 -9.94 0.34
C ALA A 61 -10.57 -9.61 1.06
N ARG A 62 -11.46 -8.85 0.42
CA ARG A 62 -12.80 -8.54 0.97
C ARG A 62 -13.68 -9.80 1.03
N ALA A 63 -13.69 -10.60 -0.03
CA ALA A 63 -14.43 -11.86 -0.07
C ALA A 63 -13.93 -12.85 1.01
N PHE A 64 -12.61 -12.95 1.20
CA PHE A 64 -12.01 -13.74 2.27
C PHE A 64 -12.50 -13.35 3.67
N ARG A 65 -12.56 -12.04 3.94
CA ARG A 65 -13.08 -11.51 5.21
C ARG A 65 -14.56 -11.81 5.39
N GLN A 66 -15.36 -11.65 4.35
CA GLN A 66 -16.78 -11.98 4.39
C GLN A 66 -17.01 -13.46 4.67
N ARG A 67 -16.23 -14.36 4.06
CA ARG A 67 -16.31 -15.79 4.37
C ARG A 67 -15.93 -16.07 5.81
N GLN A 68 -14.85 -15.47 6.33
CA GLN A 68 -14.48 -15.64 7.74
C GLN A 68 -15.58 -15.14 8.69
N LYS A 69 -16.21 -13.99 8.38
CA LYS A 69 -17.34 -13.48 9.16
C LYS A 69 -18.51 -14.46 9.17
N ARG A 70 -18.88 -14.99 7.99
CA ARG A 70 -19.93 -16.02 7.89
C ARG A 70 -19.58 -17.26 8.71
N ARG A 71 -18.34 -17.74 8.64
CA ARG A 71 -17.90 -18.90 9.45
C ARG A 71 -17.96 -18.65 10.95
N PHE A 72 -17.70 -17.41 11.38
CA PHE A 72 -17.89 -17.01 12.77
C PHE A 72 -19.37 -16.96 13.15
N GLU A 73 -20.22 -16.36 12.30
CA GLU A 73 -21.68 -16.31 12.50
C GLU A 73 -22.32 -17.71 12.54
N THR A 74 -21.78 -18.68 11.79
CA THR A 74 -22.22 -20.08 11.83
C THR A 74 -21.58 -20.92 12.94
N GLY A 75 -20.77 -20.32 13.83
CA GLY A 75 -20.09 -21.00 14.93
C GLY A 75 -18.93 -21.92 14.52
N SER A 76 -18.53 -21.92 13.25
CA SER A 76 -17.43 -22.76 12.72
C SER A 76 -16.03 -22.19 12.97
N VAL A 77 -15.95 -21.00 13.56
CA VAL A 77 -14.72 -20.31 13.99
C VAL A 77 -15.02 -19.78 15.39
N SER A 78 -14.11 -20.02 16.34
CA SER A 78 -14.30 -19.54 17.70
C SER A 78 -14.24 -18.01 17.77
N ALA A 79 -14.89 -17.43 18.79
CA ALA A 79 -14.81 -15.99 19.04
C ALA A 79 -13.36 -15.53 19.25
N GLU A 80 -12.53 -16.33 19.90
CA GLU A 80 -11.12 -16.03 20.10
C GLU A 80 -10.33 -15.96 18.77
N GLU A 81 -10.54 -16.92 17.87
CA GLU A 81 -9.88 -16.92 16.57
C GLU A 81 -10.31 -15.72 15.73
N TRP A 82 -11.61 -15.42 15.73
CA TRP A 82 -12.16 -14.23 15.06
C TRP A 82 -11.59 -12.93 15.64
N ASN A 83 -11.59 -12.78 16.96
CA ASN A 83 -11.06 -11.61 17.65
C ASN A 83 -9.56 -11.43 17.40
N ARG A 84 -8.78 -12.51 17.38
CA ARG A 84 -7.36 -12.48 17.02
C ARG A 84 -7.14 -12.00 15.58
N ALA A 85 -7.98 -12.44 14.65
CA ALA A 85 -7.93 -11.99 13.26
C ALA A 85 -8.31 -10.52 13.11
N GLU A 86 -9.34 -10.05 13.82
CA GLU A 86 -9.75 -8.65 13.85
C GLU A 86 -8.71 -7.75 14.54
N ALA A 87 -8.11 -8.18 15.65
CA ALA A 87 -7.01 -7.47 16.31
C ALA A 87 -5.83 -7.26 15.36
N ARG A 88 -5.43 -8.30 14.60
CA ARG A 88 -4.39 -8.17 13.55
C ARG A 88 -4.77 -7.16 12.47
N ARG A 89 -6.05 -7.12 12.06
CA ARG A 89 -6.54 -6.13 11.07
C ARG A 89 -6.54 -4.72 11.62
N ALA A 90 -6.95 -4.53 12.88
CA ALA A 90 -6.91 -3.25 13.55
C ALA A 90 -5.47 -2.75 13.66
N ALA A 91 -4.54 -3.60 14.10
CA ALA A 91 -3.12 -3.29 14.16
C ALA A 91 -2.52 -2.92 12.80
N ASN A 92 -2.84 -3.68 11.74
CA ASN A 92 -2.37 -3.36 10.38
C ASN A 92 -2.92 -2.02 9.88
N ARG A 93 -4.21 -1.73 10.12
CA ARG A 93 -4.81 -0.44 9.76
C ARG A 93 -4.14 0.71 10.50
N LEU A 94 -3.88 0.55 11.79
CA LEU A 94 -3.22 1.54 12.61
C LEU A 94 -1.78 1.78 12.14
N GLY A 95 -1.03 0.71 11.87
CA GLY A 95 0.31 0.81 11.31
C GLY A 95 0.36 1.53 9.95
N ASP A 96 -0.62 1.27 9.07
CA ASP A 96 -0.73 1.99 7.79
C ASP A 96 -1.10 3.47 7.97
N GLN A 97 -1.88 3.80 9.00
CA GLN A 97 -2.19 5.18 9.36
C GLN A 97 -0.97 5.89 9.96
N TRP A 98 -0.20 5.21 10.80
CA TRP A 98 1.03 5.74 11.39
C TRP A 98 2.11 6.06 10.38
N LYS A 99 2.21 5.32 9.27
CA LYS A 99 3.09 5.69 8.14
C LYS A 99 2.79 7.08 7.58
N LYS A 100 1.55 7.58 7.74
CA LYS A 100 1.12 8.92 7.29
C LYS A 100 1.08 9.94 8.41
N ASN A 101 0.71 9.50 9.61
CA ASN A 101 0.60 10.33 10.81
C ASN A 101 1.04 9.53 12.04
N PRO A 102 2.33 9.63 12.43
CA PRO A 102 2.87 8.94 13.61
C PRO A 102 2.23 9.39 14.94
N TRP A 103 1.61 10.58 14.96
CA TRP A 103 0.94 11.17 16.11
C TRP A 103 -0.51 10.70 16.30
N LEU A 104 -1.01 9.81 15.43
CA LEU A 104 -2.34 9.24 15.59
C LEU A 104 -2.38 8.36 16.85
N SER A 105 -3.39 8.56 17.69
CA SER A 105 -3.58 7.76 18.91
C SER A 105 -3.87 6.30 18.58
N GLY A 106 -3.40 5.42 19.47
CA GLY A 106 -3.63 3.99 19.42
C GLY A 106 -2.44 3.19 19.93
N SER A 107 -2.65 1.88 20.09
CA SER A 107 -1.63 0.89 20.41
C SER A 107 -1.94 -0.41 19.66
N THR A 108 -0.90 -1.16 19.31
CA THR A 108 -1.02 -2.50 18.72
C THR A 108 -0.62 -3.61 19.69
N ILE A 109 0.00 -3.23 20.81
CA ILE A 109 0.39 -4.13 21.89
C ILE A 109 0.02 -3.52 23.24
N ASP A 110 -0.42 -4.39 24.13
CA ASP A 110 -0.54 -4.15 25.56
C ASP A 110 0.49 -5.05 26.25
N LEU A 111 1.37 -4.48 27.08
CA LEU A 111 2.36 -5.25 27.85
C LEU A 111 1.78 -5.80 29.16
N GLY A 112 0.55 -5.41 29.54
CA GLY A 112 -0.11 -5.87 30.75
C GLY A 112 0.71 -5.57 32.00
N GLU A 113 1.01 -6.61 32.79
CA GLU A 113 1.80 -6.52 34.03
C GLU A 113 3.21 -5.95 33.82
N HIS A 114 3.75 -6.05 32.61
CA HIS A 114 5.09 -5.55 32.29
C HIS A 114 5.12 -4.07 31.90
N GLU A 115 4.00 -3.35 31.84
CA GLU A 115 3.98 -1.90 31.55
C GLU A 115 4.74 -1.09 32.61
N CYS A 116 4.67 -1.46 33.89
CA CYS A 116 5.42 -0.78 34.94
C CYS A 116 6.94 -0.95 34.73
N ALA A 117 7.40 -2.20 34.58
CA ALA A 117 8.80 -2.50 34.33
C ALA A 117 9.33 -1.88 33.01
N PHE A 118 8.45 -1.71 32.01
CA PHE A 118 8.77 -0.99 30.79
C PHE A 118 9.02 0.50 31.05
N ARG A 119 8.16 1.17 31.83
CA ARG A 119 8.35 2.59 32.18
C ARG A 119 9.62 2.81 33.00
N ASP A 120 9.91 1.92 33.94
CA ASP A 120 11.14 1.98 34.73
C ASP A 120 12.38 1.84 33.82
N ALA A 121 12.33 0.92 32.86
CA ALA A 121 13.42 0.68 31.91
C ALA A 121 13.66 1.84 30.92
N LEU A 122 12.76 2.82 30.84
CA LEU A 122 12.94 4.03 30.04
C LEU A 122 13.70 5.14 30.77
N GLY A 123 14.01 4.98 32.07
CA GLY A 123 14.92 5.85 32.80
C GLY A 123 14.48 7.32 32.87
N GLY A 124 13.17 7.56 33.01
CA GLY A 124 12.61 8.91 33.14
C GLY A 124 12.12 9.57 31.85
N LEU A 125 12.23 8.88 30.70
CA LEU A 125 11.59 9.34 29.47
C LEU A 125 10.07 9.19 29.57
N ASP A 126 9.33 10.30 29.47
CA ASP A 126 7.88 10.27 29.47
C ASP A 126 7.33 9.75 28.13
N VAL A 127 6.69 8.58 28.18
CA VAL A 127 6.09 7.90 27.01
C VAL A 127 4.99 8.74 26.37
N GLU A 128 4.27 9.55 27.16
CA GLU A 128 3.15 10.37 26.67
C GLU A 128 3.60 11.57 25.84
N THR A 129 4.88 11.96 25.95
CA THR A 129 5.49 13.00 25.10
C THR A 129 5.88 12.48 23.72
N LEU A 130 6.05 11.16 23.58
CA LEU A 130 6.45 10.54 22.32
C LEU A 130 5.27 10.39 21.35
N PRO A 131 5.54 10.34 20.03
CA PRO A 131 4.54 9.91 19.08
C PRO A 131 4.01 8.51 19.45
N PRO A 132 2.69 8.26 19.46
CA PRO A 132 2.13 6.95 19.82
C PRO A 132 2.71 5.79 18.99
N ALA A 133 3.01 6.01 17.71
CA ALA A 133 3.68 5.01 16.86
C ALA A 133 5.08 4.64 17.36
N VAL A 134 5.82 5.60 17.92
CA VAL A 134 7.16 5.40 18.47
C VAL A 134 7.07 4.75 19.84
N ALA A 135 6.12 5.15 20.68
CA ALA A 135 5.84 4.49 21.94
C ALA A 135 5.44 3.01 21.75
N ASP A 136 4.57 2.71 20.79
CA ASP A 136 4.20 1.33 20.43
C ASP A 136 5.39 0.52 19.90
N TRP A 137 6.26 1.15 19.09
CA TRP A 137 7.51 0.55 18.66
C TRP A 137 8.44 0.21 19.84
N LEU A 138 8.56 1.11 20.82
CA LEU A 138 9.33 0.86 22.05
C LEU A 138 8.75 -0.32 22.84
N ARG A 139 7.42 -0.41 23.00
CA ARG A 139 6.77 -1.55 23.66
C ARG A 139 7.11 -2.87 22.97
N TRP A 140 7.02 -2.92 21.64
CA TRP A 140 7.42 -4.11 20.88
C TRP A 140 8.90 -4.46 21.02
N ARG A 141 9.78 -3.44 21.07
CA ARG A 141 11.22 -3.65 21.31
C ARG A 141 11.46 -4.20 22.70
N TYR A 142 10.82 -3.63 23.72
CA TYR A 142 10.94 -4.09 25.11
C TYR A 142 10.49 -5.54 25.24
N ARG A 143 9.30 -5.87 24.71
CA ARG A 143 8.83 -7.26 24.69
C ARG A 143 9.85 -8.21 24.08
N ARG A 144 10.39 -7.90 22.89
CA ARG A 144 11.33 -8.80 22.21
C ARG A 144 12.72 -8.87 22.85
N ARG A 145 13.14 -7.86 23.61
CA ARG A 145 14.52 -7.67 24.09
C ARG A 145 14.68 -7.73 25.61
N GLN A 146 13.59 -7.77 26.35
CA GLN A 146 13.60 -7.92 27.80
C GLN A 146 12.70 -9.08 28.25
N ILE A 147 11.52 -9.26 27.62
CA ILE A 147 10.59 -10.34 27.97
C ILE A 147 10.94 -11.63 27.20
N ASP A 148 10.82 -11.61 25.87
CA ASP A 148 11.00 -12.80 25.02
C ASP A 148 12.48 -13.27 25.02
N ARG A 149 13.42 -12.34 25.10
CA ARG A 149 14.87 -12.58 25.08
C ARG A 149 15.54 -11.55 25.97
N LYS A 150 16.34 -11.92 26.96
CA LYS A 150 17.07 -10.96 27.82
C LYS A 150 18.32 -10.42 27.10
N ASN A 151 18.16 -9.36 26.30
CA ASN A 151 19.26 -8.74 25.55
C ASN A 151 19.32 -7.23 25.84
N CYS A 152 19.98 -6.89 26.95
CA CYS A 152 20.12 -5.53 27.45
C CYS A 152 20.90 -4.62 26.51
N VAL A 153 21.92 -5.13 25.82
CA VAL A 153 22.75 -4.34 24.89
C VAL A 153 21.92 -3.86 23.70
N ALA A 154 21.11 -4.74 23.12
CA ALA A 154 20.22 -4.37 22.02
C ALA A 154 19.09 -3.43 22.47
N TRP A 155 18.64 -3.54 23.72
CA TRP A 155 17.69 -2.59 24.31
C TRP A 155 18.33 -1.20 24.45
N GLN A 156 19.54 -1.12 25.01
CA GLN A 156 20.24 0.14 25.19
C GLN A 156 20.51 0.83 23.84
N LYS A 157 20.93 0.08 22.82
CA LYS A 157 21.09 0.60 21.45
C LYS A 157 19.78 1.16 20.88
N ALA A 158 18.64 0.52 21.18
CA ALA A 158 17.35 1.01 20.72
C ALA A 158 17.01 2.37 21.35
N LEU A 159 17.35 2.58 22.62
CA LEU A 159 17.13 3.85 23.32
C LEU A 159 18.11 4.95 22.88
N THR A 160 19.39 4.64 22.70
CA THR A 160 20.41 5.66 22.42
C THR A 160 20.52 6.03 20.95
N GLN A 161 20.30 5.09 20.02
CA GLN A 161 20.52 5.29 18.58
C GLN A 161 19.22 5.32 17.77
N ASP A 162 18.37 4.30 17.92
CA ASP A 162 17.18 4.16 17.08
C ASP A 162 16.07 5.14 17.47
N LEU A 163 15.89 5.39 18.77
CA LEU A 163 14.81 6.22 19.30
C LEU A 163 14.92 7.69 18.86
N PRO A 164 16.07 8.40 19.01
CA PRO A 164 16.18 9.78 18.57
C PRO A 164 15.90 9.96 17.08
N ARG A 165 16.42 9.04 16.25
CA ARG A 165 16.16 9.02 14.81
C ARG A 165 14.66 8.89 14.50
N ARG A 166 13.95 8.00 15.20
CA ARG A 166 12.50 7.79 14.99
C ARG A 166 11.66 8.96 15.45
N VAL A 167 12.06 9.65 16.52
CA VAL A 167 11.39 10.87 16.98
C VAL A 167 11.61 11.99 15.96
N ALA A 168 12.83 12.14 15.43
CA ALA A 168 13.12 13.09 14.36
C ALA A 168 12.30 12.80 13.08
N ASP A 169 12.25 11.53 12.65
CA ASP A 169 11.47 11.10 11.48
C ASP A 169 9.96 11.32 11.66
N ALA A 170 9.45 11.24 12.89
CA ALA A 170 8.04 11.46 13.19
C ALA A 170 7.61 12.94 13.08
N GLY A 171 8.57 13.86 13.14
CA GLY A 171 8.34 15.30 13.09
C GLY A 171 7.66 15.85 14.35
N PRO A 172 7.47 17.18 14.41
CA PRO A 172 6.92 17.84 15.59
C PRO A 172 5.46 17.42 15.84
N ARG A 173 5.07 17.47 17.12
CA ARG A 173 3.68 17.22 17.52
C ARG A 173 2.77 18.24 16.84
N PRO A 174 1.70 17.80 16.15
CA PRO A 174 0.73 18.73 15.61
C PRO A 174 0.10 19.53 16.76
N VAL A 175 0.34 20.84 16.77
CA VAL A 175 -0.11 21.78 17.82
C VAL A 175 -1.63 21.86 17.90
N ASN A 176 -2.32 21.52 16.81
CA ASN A 176 -3.77 21.37 16.76
C ASN A 176 -4.12 19.95 17.16
N GLY A 177 -4.41 19.77 18.45
CA GLY A 177 -4.99 18.57 19.05
C GLY A 177 -6.37 18.27 18.49
N CYS A 178 -6.43 17.81 17.25
CA CYS A 178 -7.54 17.06 16.72
C CYS A 178 -7.04 16.27 15.52
N GLY A 179 -7.19 14.95 15.56
CA GLY A 179 -6.84 14.08 14.45
C GLY A 179 -7.45 14.62 13.15
N ARG A 180 -6.89 14.26 12.00
CA ARG A 180 -7.42 14.58 10.66
C ARG A 180 -8.82 13.98 10.36
N ASN A 181 -9.65 13.78 11.38
CA ASN A 181 -11.10 13.53 11.34
C ASN A 181 -11.93 14.60 12.07
N ALA A 182 -11.35 15.61 12.72
CA ALA A 182 -12.12 16.73 13.22
C ALA A 182 -12.48 17.67 12.07
N LYS A 183 -13.66 17.43 11.48
CA LYS A 183 -14.37 18.50 10.77
C LYS A 183 -14.56 19.65 11.77
N PRO A 184 -14.29 20.90 11.40
CA PRO A 184 -14.44 22.03 12.30
C PRO A 184 -15.89 22.10 12.77
N ASN A 185 -16.09 21.99 14.08
CA ASN A 185 -17.24 22.48 14.83
C ASN A 185 -18.62 22.28 14.17
N MET A 186 -18.96 21.05 13.78
CA MET A 186 -20.38 20.72 13.61
C MET A 186 -20.93 20.37 14.99
N ARG A 187 -21.80 21.25 15.51
CA ARG A 187 -22.66 20.96 16.66
C ARG A 187 -23.23 19.55 16.51
N PRO A 188 -23.31 18.74 17.58
CA PRO A 188 -23.90 17.41 17.48
C PRO A 188 -25.29 17.56 16.87
N ARG A 189 -25.55 16.94 15.72
CA ARG A 189 -26.90 16.80 15.19
C ARG A 189 -27.64 15.83 16.10
N THR A 190 -28.08 16.32 17.25
CA THR A 190 -29.19 15.73 17.97
C THR A 190 -30.40 15.89 17.07
N TRP A 191 -30.99 14.78 16.64
CA TRP A 191 -32.29 14.80 15.98
C TRP A 191 -33.29 15.43 16.96
N ARG A 192 -33.68 16.68 16.70
CA ARG A 192 -34.90 17.25 17.27
C ARG A 192 -36.00 16.99 16.25
N VAL A 193 -37.04 16.29 16.68
CA VAL A 193 -38.28 16.22 15.93
C VAL A 193 -39.01 17.52 16.22
N ASP A 194 -38.83 18.52 15.35
CA ASP A 194 -39.69 19.70 15.37
C ASP A 194 -41.03 19.31 14.75
N THR A 195 -42.07 19.23 15.58
CA THR A 195 -43.45 18.97 15.17
C THR A 195 -44.15 20.21 14.59
N LEU A 196 -43.40 21.28 14.28
CA LEU A 196 -43.97 22.56 13.84
C LEU A 196 -43.60 22.99 12.41
N GLU A 197 -42.82 22.20 11.65
CA GLU A 197 -42.63 22.47 10.21
C GLU A 197 -43.53 21.59 9.34
N ARG A 198 -44.82 21.91 9.35
CA ARG A 198 -45.75 21.49 8.30
C ARG A 198 -45.39 22.28 7.02
N GLY A 199 -44.43 21.79 6.22
CA GLY A 199 -44.16 22.44 4.92
C GLY A 199 -42.95 22.02 4.09
N SER A 200 -42.02 21.17 4.53
CA SER A 200 -40.88 20.79 3.67
C SER A 200 -41.22 19.56 2.82
N ALA A 201 -41.65 19.82 1.58
CA ALA A 201 -42.02 18.79 0.61
C ALA A 201 -40.91 17.74 0.43
N SER A 202 -41.33 16.48 0.39
CA SER A 202 -40.49 15.31 0.12
C SER A 202 -39.57 15.53 -1.08
N LYS A 203 -38.30 15.12 -0.98
CA LYS A 203 -37.36 15.09 -2.13
C LYS A 203 -37.84 14.21 -3.30
N ARG A 204 -38.93 13.44 -3.11
CA ARG A 204 -39.57 12.62 -4.15
C ARG A 204 -40.53 13.40 -5.06
N THR A 205 -40.94 14.62 -4.70
CA THR A 205 -41.76 15.50 -5.54
C THR A 205 -40.95 16.52 -6.32
N LEU A 206 -39.62 16.54 -6.16
CA LEU A 206 -38.74 17.38 -6.96
C LEU A 206 -38.45 16.68 -8.31
N PRO A 207 -38.52 17.40 -9.45
CA PRO A 207 -38.11 16.85 -10.73
C PRO A 207 -36.65 16.41 -10.69
N ASP A 208 -36.33 15.32 -11.39
CA ASP A 208 -34.97 14.77 -11.44
C ASP A 208 -33.99 15.84 -11.91
N ASN A 209 -32.94 16.06 -11.11
CA ASN A 209 -31.87 16.96 -11.51
C ASN A 209 -31.23 16.43 -12.79
N PRO A 210 -30.99 17.28 -13.81
CA PRO A 210 -30.33 16.85 -15.03
C PRO A 210 -28.97 16.25 -14.68
N LYS A 211 -28.71 15.09 -15.28
CA LYS A 211 -27.49 14.32 -15.06
C LYS A 211 -26.28 15.22 -15.29
N ALA A 212 -25.43 15.34 -14.27
CA ALA A 212 -24.22 16.15 -14.37
C ALA A 212 -23.44 15.77 -15.63
N PRO A 213 -22.97 16.75 -16.43
CA PRO A 213 -22.21 16.48 -17.63
C PRO A 213 -21.00 15.61 -17.29
N ARG A 214 -20.70 14.62 -18.14
CA ARG A 214 -19.54 13.76 -17.93
C ARG A 214 -18.31 14.65 -17.81
N VAL A 215 -17.56 14.48 -16.73
CA VAL A 215 -16.25 15.13 -16.56
C VAL A 215 -15.36 14.69 -17.71
N GLN A 216 -15.27 15.53 -18.75
CA GLN A 216 -14.25 15.40 -19.78
C GLN A 216 -12.94 15.84 -19.12
N ARG A 217 -12.20 14.87 -18.56
CA ARG A 217 -10.82 15.12 -18.18
C ARG A 217 -10.07 15.43 -19.46
N GLY A 218 -9.72 16.70 -19.67
CA GLY A 218 -8.80 17.08 -20.73
C GLY A 218 -7.57 16.19 -20.69
N LYS A 219 -7.13 15.70 -21.86
CA LYS A 219 -5.90 14.94 -22.05
C LYS A 219 -4.69 15.82 -21.69
N GLY A 220 -4.44 16.00 -20.40
CA GLY A 220 -3.12 16.41 -19.93
C GLY A 220 -2.14 15.30 -20.25
N CYS A 221 -1.01 15.66 -20.85
CA CYS A 221 0.11 14.77 -21.13
C CYS A 221 0.45 13.96 -19.85
N GLY A 222 0.19 12.65 -19.93
CA GLY A 222 0.36 11.72 -18.81
C GLY A 222 1.81 11.68 -18.32
N ARG A 223 1.98 11.46 -17.02
CA ARG A 223 3.28 11.33 -16.34
C ARG A 223 4.17 10.25 -16.98
N ARG A 224 5.48 10.52 -16.93
CA ARG A 224 6.59 9.70 -17.43
C ARG A 224 6.59 8.27 -16.88
N GLY A 225 6.82 7.28 -17.75
CA GLY A 225 7.36 5.96 -17.36
C GLY A 225 6.56 4.72 -17.79
N ARG A 226 5.37 4.84 -18.37
CA ARG A 226 4.65 3.67 -18.90
C ARG A 226 4.64 3.70 -20.43
N PRO A 227 5.17 2.67 -21.12
CA PRO A 227 5.01 2.55 -22.57
C PRO A 227 3.52 2.62 -22.91
N ARG A 228 3.13 3.59 -23.74
CA ARG A 228 1.75 3.82 -24.13
C ARG A 228 1.30 2.69 -25.05
N THR A 229 0.29 1.92 -24.63
CA THR A 229 -0.24 0.75 -25.34
C THR A 229 -1.38 1.10 -26.31
N GLN A 230 -1.64 2.37 -26.57
CA GLN A 230 -2.71 2.83 -27.46
C GLN A 230 -2.17 3.74 -28.57
N PRO A 231 -2.72 3.64 -29.79
CA PRO A 231 -2.27 4.42 -30.93
C PRO A 231 -2.42 5.94 -30.70
N ALA A 232 -1.65 6.69 -31.46
CA ALA A 232 -1.62 8.15 -31.46
C ALA A 232 -3.03 8.71 -31.77
N SER A 233 -3.43 9.78 -31.09
CA SER A 233 -4.58 10.58 -31.57
C SER A 233 -4.15 11.42 -32.77
N GLU A 234 -5.06 11.78 -33.67
CA GLU A 234 -4.76 12.53 -34.92
C GLU A 234 -3.85 13.75 -34.72
N ASN A 235 -4.00 14.51 -33.63
CA ASN A 235 -3.13 15.66 -33.33
C ASN A 235 -1.65 15.30 -33.09
N GLU A 236 -1.36 14.12 -32.52
CA GLU A 236 0.00 13.69 -32.19
C GLU A 236 0.78 13.37 -33.48
N GLN A 237 0.13 12.79 -34.49
CA GLN A 237 0.79 12.49 -35.76
C GLN A 237 1.14 13.77 -36.54
N ALA A 238 0.27 14.78 -36.49
CA ALA A 238 0.51 16.09 -37.11
C ALA A 238 1.70 16.81 -36.44
N GLU A 239 1.76 16.79 -35.10
CA GLU A 239 2.89 17.36 -34.33
C GLU A 239 4.21 16.65 -34.65
N LEU A 240 4.23 15.32 -34.68
CA LEU A 240 5.44 14.55 -34.98
C LEU A 240 5.89 14.73 -36.43
N SER A 241 4.95 14.85 -37.37
CA SER A 241 5.26 15.17 -38.78
C SER A 241 5.89 16.55 -38.93
N ARG A 242 5.43 17.53 -38.14
CA ARG A 242 6.02 18.87 -38.09
C ARG A 242 7.45 18.83 -37.53
N VAL A 243 7.65 18.16 -36.39
CA VAL A 243 8.98 17.99 -35.77
C VAL A 243 9.96 17.31 -36.72
N TYR A 244 9.50 16.31 -37.49
CA TYR A 244 10.32 15.67 -38.51
C TYR A 244 10.79 16.65 -39.59
N ARG A 245 9.87 17.41 -40.19
CA ARG A 245 10.19 18.38 -41.25
C ARG A 245 11.16 19.46 -40.77
N GLU A 246 10.93 19.98 -39.56
CA GLU A 246 11.76 21.05 -38.98
C GLU A 246 13.17 20.56 -38.60
N ASN A 247 13.37 19.26 -38.40
CA ASN A 247 14.63 18.67 -37.94
C ASN A 247 15.16 17.55 -38.86
N ALA A 248 14.78 17.58 -40.14
CA ALA A 248 15.07 16.51 -41.09
C ALA A 248 16.56 16.21 -41.19
N ALA A 249 17.41 17.24 -41.24
CA ALA A 249 18.86 17.07 -41.33
C ALA A 249 19.49 16.23 -40.20
N VAL A 250 18.90 16.26 -39.00
CA VAL A 250 19.38 15.50 -37.83
C VAL A 250 18.72 14.12 -37.77
N LEU A 251 17.47 14.01 -38.23
CA LEU A 251 16.67 12.80 -38.10
C LEU A 251 16.88 11.80 -39.24
N GLU A 252 17.07 12.24 -40.47
CA GLU A 252 17.30 11.38 -41.65
C GLU A 252 18.37 10.29 -41.42
N PRO A 253 19.60 10.60 -40.95
CA PRO A 253 20.60 9.56 -40.71
C PRO A 253 20.22 8.60 -39.56
N ILE A 254 19.50 9.08 -38.56
CA ILE A 254 19.04 8.26 -37.42
C ILE A 254 17.89 7.34 -37.84
N MET A 255 16.99 7.82 -38.70
CA MET A 255 15.84 7.05 -39.20
C MET A 255 16.26 5.99 -40.23
N ALA A 256 17.30 6.25 -41.03
CA ALA A 256 17.85 5.30 -41.99
C ALA A 256 18.32 3.99 -41.33
N GLY A 257 18.82 4.06 -40.09
CA GLY A 257 19.22 2.89 -39.29
C GLY A 257 18.08 2.15 -38.58
N VAL A 258 16.84 2.65 -38.65
CA VAL A 258 15.69 2.13 -37.89
C VAL A 258 14.61 1.63 -38.84
N ALA A 259 14.59 0.32 -39.08
CA ALA A 259 13.63 -0.32 -39.99
C ALA A 259 12.18 -0.42 -39.45
N GLU A 260 11.98 -0.28 -38.14
CA GLU A 260 10.66 -0.47 -37.52
C GLU A 260 9.96 0.87 -37.27
N GLU A 261 8.80 1.08 -37.89
CA GLU A 261 7.99 2.30 -37.80
C GLU A 261 7.68 2.73 -36.33
N LYS A 262 7.45 1.75 -35.45
CA LYS A 262 7.23 2.00 -34.01
C LYS A 262 8.43 2.65 -33.33
N LYS A 263 9.64 2.30 -33.75
CA LYS A 263 10.90 2.86 -33.23
C LYS A 263 11.16 4.23 -33.82
N GLN A 264 10.84 4.46 -35.10
CA GLN A 264 10.89 5.78 -35.72
C GLN A 264 9.98 6.78 -34.98
N LEU A 265 8.74 6.38 -34.67
CA LEU A 265 7.83 7.21 -33.85
C LEU A 265 8.36 7.46 -32.43
N ALA A 266 9.09 6.51 -31.84
CA ALA A 266 9.72 6.70 -30.54
C ALA A 266 10.83 7.76 -30.59
N VAL A 267 11.66 7.75 -31.65
CA VAL A 267 12.70 8.77 -31.89
C VAL A 267 12.08 10.17 -32.02
N LEU A 268 11.03 10.32 -32.83
CA LEU A 268 10.33 11.60 -32.99
C LEU A 268 9.77 12.13 -31.66
N ARG A 269 9.19 11.25 -30.84
CA ARG A 269 8.68 11.62 -29.51
C ARG A 269 9.78 12.06 -28.57
N THR A 270 10.94 11.39 -28.59
CA THR A 270 12.07 11.77 -27.74
C THR A 270 12.67 13.11 -28.13
N LEU A 271 12.77 13.41 -29.43
CA LEU A 271 13.21 14.73 -29.88
C LEU A 271 12.21 15.82 -29.50
N ARG A 272 10.90 15.58 -29.72
CA ARG A 272 9.85 16.51 -29.30
C ARG A 272 9.93 16.80 -27.80
N ASP A 273 10.10 15.76 -26.98
CA ASP A 273 10.17 15.91 -25.52
C ASP A 273 11.43 16.68 -25.07
N TYR A 274 12.54 16.55 -25.80
CA TYR A 274 13.76 17.35 -25.61
C TYR A 274 13.54 18.81 -26.00
N LEU A 275 12.98 19.07 -27.19
CA LEU A 275 12.71 20.44 -27.68
C LEU A 275 11.72 21.19 -26.79
N ALA A 276 10.72 20.50 -26.25
CA ALA A 276 9.74 21.10 -25.35
C ALA A 276 10.34 21.50 -23.99
N ARG A 277 11.39 20.82 -23.52
CA ARG A 277 12.03 21.05 -22.21
C ARG A 277 13.54 20.75 -22.25
N PRO A 278 14.36 21.67 -22.79
CA PRO A 278 15.80 21.45 -22.96
C PRO A 278 16.58 21.44 -21.64
N THR A 279 16.00 21.93 -20.54
CA THR A 279 16.62 21.91 -19.20
C THR A 279 16.34 20.63 -18.41
N ASP A 280 15.55 19.70 -18.96
CA ASP A 280 15.20 18.46 -18.29
C ASP A 280 16.27 17.38 -18.49
N ALA A 281 17.07 17.14 -17.46
CA ALA A 281 18.20 16.21 -17.47
C ALA A 281 17.85 14.80 -17.99
N GLU A 282 16.64 14.31 -17.71
CA GLU A 282 16.18 12.98 -18.14
C GLU A 282 15.78 12.96 -19.63
N ALA A 283 15.26 14.07 -20.17
CA ALA A 283 14.96 14.18 -21.60
C ALA A 283 16.26 14.30 -22.40
N CYS A 284 17.22 15.12 -21.94
CA CYS A 284 18.54 15.25 -22.53
C CYS A 284 19.28 13.91 -22.56
N LYS A 285 19.29 13.18 -21.44
CA LYS A 285 19.95 11.87 -21.35
C LYS A 285 19.38 10.85 -22.34
N ARG A 286 18.05 10.79 -22.50
CA ARG A 286 17.40 9.88 -23.45
C ARG A 286 17.70 10.23 -24.90
N TRP A 287 17.68 11.52 -25.22
CA TRP A 287 18.04 12.00 -26.55
C TRP A 287 19.51 11.68 -26.89
N LEU A 288 20.44 11.99 -25.99
CA LEU A 288 21.86 11.70 -26.17
C LEU A 288 22.14 10.20 -26.31
N THR A 289 21.44 9.36 -25.56
CA THR A 289 21.57 7.89 -25.67
C THR A 289 21.13 7.39 -27.06
N LEU A 290 20.06 7.96 -27.62
CA LEU A 290 19.58 7.61 -28.96
C LEU A 290 20.53 8.10 -30.06
N VAL A 291 21.04 9.32 -29.95
CA VAL A 291 22.03 9.86 -30.91
C VAL A 291 23.33 9.06 -30.87
N ALA A 292 23.78 8.64 -29.68
CA ALA A 292 24.96 7.79 -29.53
C ALA A 292 24.78 6.41 -30.19
N ALA A 293 23.59 5.80 -30.03
CA ALA A 293 23.27 4.50 -30.63
C ALA A 293 23.10 4.53 -32.15
N ALA A 294 22.87 5.71 -32.75
CA ALA A 294 22.72 5.89 -34.20
C ALA A 294 24.05 6.24 -34.91
N ARG A 295 25.12 6.50 -34.16
CA ARG A 295 26.47 6.82 -34.68
C ARG A 295 27.40 5.61 -34.77
N THR A 296 26.97 4.45 -34.26
CA THR A 296 27.64 3.15 -34.36
C THR A 296 27.02 2.32 -35.47
#